data_AF-A0A7Y8CD16-F1
#
_entry.id   AF-A0A7Y8CD16-F1
#
_cell.length_a   1.000
_cell.length_b   1.000
_cell.length_c   1.000
_cell.angle_alpha   90.00
_cell.angle_beta   90.00
_cell.angle_gamma   90.00
#
_symmetry.space_group_name_H-M   'P 1'
#
loop_
_entity.id
_entity.type
_entity.pdbx_description
1 polymer ?
#
loop_
_entity_poly.entity_id
_entity_poly.type
_entity_poly.pdbx_seq_one_letter_code
_entity_poly.pdbx_strand_id
1 'polypeptide(L)'
;MDYPKSVPGVGLINGKFVDDNPVTGAPGSLIPSEWGNGVTDEILGVIKAAGINPDEFTLTQLLQAIRIINQDDSSRYGIDTGVANTYTVTYARNLQQLVDGTVLRFKAKTANTTASTFSPNGFPPTPIWSKKHAALTGGEIVANGSVTLVWNASLNVTGVWVLLQSSGGADQLPAGSYGATAAFGDSSTAVATTEYAQLLAGSMLSKNVSGGSTVTLTAVEGRYPIIALTGVLTSNIDLVVPSASKSWIVANNTTGSFSVTVRTQSGAGVIVAPDIALLLYCNGSSVFQANVADVASKQIFPVSTIVSSNALTLSLNPTSLDFRSPLLVSGAVNSRSVVSTISLVVPFGATLGTVAAQPSRLALLAIDNLGVVELAVVNLSGSNNLDETTLINTTAIGATATSSSVVYSATSRTGVPFRVVGFVDVTQATAGTWLSAPAITQGIGGMAVNALSYSQTWRNVLPSRASGVNYTNTTGRPIMVAVSNTTQFSALTAVVGGISLGSSNSYYPNSGGPASFMSFMVPPGAVYSVTGNAISQWSELR
;
A
#
# COMPACT_ATOMS: atom_id res chain seq x y z
N MET A 1 -57.23 -46.73 -33.23
CA MET A 1 -57.94 -46.83 -34.50
C MET A 1 -57.59 -48.16 -35.12
N ASP A 2 -58.63 -48.98 -35.33
CA ASP A 2 -58.64 -50.23 -36.08
C ASP A 2 -59.80 -50.15 -37.08
N TYR A 3 -59.95 -51.14 -37.96
CA TYR A 3 -61.12 -51.24 -38.85
C TYR A 3 -62.43 -51.17 -38.06
N PRO A 4 -63.49 -50.51 -38.60
CA PRO A 4 -64.75 -50.28 -37.89
C PRO A 4 -65.63 -51.54 -37.86
N LYS A 5 -65.19 -52.56 -37.12
CA LYS A 5 -65.84 -53.87 -36.98
C LYS A 5 -67.15 -53.76 -36.20
N SER A 6 -67.27 -52.78 -35.30
CA SER A 6 -68.49 -52.56 -34.49
C SER A 6 -69.60 -51.78 -35.19
N VAL A 7 -69.34 -51.16 -36.35
CA VAL A 7 -70.34 -50.32 -37.03
C VAL A 7 -71.23 -51.21 -37.92
N PRO A 8 -72.55 -51.29 -37.65
CA PRO A 8 -73.45 -52.11 -38.45
C PRO A 8 -73.54 -51.62 -39.89
N GLY A 9 -73.61 -52.55 -40.85
CA GLY A 9 -73.84 -52.23 -42.26
C GLY A 9 -72.64 -51.66 -43.01
N VAL A 10 -71.42 -51.68 -42.44
CA VAL A 10 -70.21 -51.21 -43.13
C VAL A 10 -69.77 -52.13 -44.29
N GLY A 11 -70.24 -53.37 -44.31
CA GLY A 11 -69.96 -54.32 -45.40
C GLY A 11 -68.54 -54.85 -45.40
N LEU A 12 -67.94 -55.06 -44.22
CA LEU A 12 -66.60 -55.65 -44.10
C LEU A 12 -66.62 -57.16 -44.32
N ILE A 13 -65.62 -57.70 -45.02
CA ILE A 13 -65.38 -59.15 -45.13
C ILE A 13 -64.00 -59.44 -44.52
N ASN A 14 -63.93 -60.43 -43.62
CA ASN A 14 -62.71 -60.77 -42.86
C ASN A 14 -62.07 -59.56 -42.13
N GLY A 15 -62.90 -58.58 -41.74
CA GLY A 15 -62.45 -57.38 -41.03
C GLY A 15 -61.80 -56.31 -41.89
N LYS A 16 -61.92 -56.39 -43.23
CA LYS A 16 -61.45 -55.39 -44.19
C LYS A 16 -62.56 -54.90 -45.12
N PHE A 17 -62.37 -53.73 -45.72
CA PHE A 17 -63.28 -53.21 -46.73
C PHE A 17 -63.20 -54.05 -48.02
N VAL A 18 -64.31 -54.21 -48.72
CA VAL A 18 -64.43 -54.94 -49.99
C VAL A 18 -65.31 -54.15 -50.97
N ASP A 19 -65.06 -54.24 -52.27
CA ASP A 19 -65.91 -53.58 -53.27
C ASP A 19 -67.15 -54.41 -53.61
N ASP A 20 -68.15 -53.77 -54.23
CA ASP A 20 -69.32 -54.46 -54.78
C ASP A 20 -68.89 -55.58 -55.75
N ASN A 21 -69.57 -56.71 -55.70
CA ASN A 21 -69.38 -57.76 -56.69
C ASN A 21 -70.51 -57.73 -57.74
N PRO A 22 -70.26 -57.18 -58.95
CA PRO A 22 -71.29 -57.05 -59.98
C PRO A 22 -71.74 -58.39 -60.57
N VAL A 23 -70.99 -59.49 -60.35
CA VAL A 23 -71.30 -60.82 -60.89
C VAL A 23 -72.19 -61.62 -59.93
N THR A 24 -72.00 -61.46 -58.62
CA THR A 24 -72.78 -62.19 -57.60
C THR A 24 -73.87 -61.33 -56.94
N GLY A 25 -73.95 -60.03 -57.27
CA GLY A 25 -74.87 -59.08 -56.67
C GLY A 25 -74.63 -58.81 -55.19
N ALA A 26 -73.44 -59.15 -54.69
CA ALA A 26 -73.10 -58.96 -53.27
C ALA A 26 -72.75 -57.48 -53.03
N PRO A 27 -73.38 -56.81 -52.05
CA PRO A 27 -73.06 -55.44 -51.71
C PRO A 27 -71.67 -55.37 -51.05
N GLY A 28 -70.90 -54.38 -51.48
CA GLY A 28 -69.59 -54.02 -50.96
C GLY A 28 -69.69 -53.11 -49.75
N SER A 29 -68.52 -52.64 -49.33
CA SER A 29 -68.36 -51.73 -48.22
C SER A 29 -68.84 -50.31 -48.53
N LEU A 30 -69.10 -49.54 -47.47
CA LEU A 30 -69.52 -48.14 -47.59
C LEU A 30 -68.47 -47.20 -48.25
N ILE A 31 -67.22 -47.64 -48.33
CA ILE A 31 -66.11 -46.92 -48.98
C ILE A 31 -65.33 -47.89 -49.88
N PRO A 32 -64.65 -47.38 -50.93
CA PRO A 32 -63.83 -48.21 -51.82
C PRO A 32 -62.75 -48.98 -51.06
N SER A 33 -62.62 -50.26 -51.37
CA SER A 33 -61.77 -51.20 -50.62
C SER A 33 -60.29 -50.85 -50.70
N GLU A 34 -59.81 -50.42 -51.86
CA GLU A 34 -58.41 -50.05 -52.08
C GLU A 34 -58.01 -48.88 -51.19
N TRP A 35 -58.79 -47.80 -51.21
CA TRP A 35 -58.52 -46.61 -50.41
C TRP A 35 -58.72 -46.87 -48.91
N GLY A 36 -59.84 -47.48 -48.52
CA GLY A 36 -60.17 -47.74 -47.13
C GLY A 36 -59.16 -48.65 -46.45
N ASN A 37 -58.76 -49.74 -47.12
CA ASN A 37 -57.75 -50.65 -46.57
C ASN A 37 -56.37 -50.00 -46.56
N GLY A 38 -55.96 -49.31 -47.63
CA GLY A 38 -54.64 -48.68 -47.71
C GLY A 38 -54.40 -47.66 -46.59
N VAL A 39 -55.36 -46.77 -46.34
CA VAL A 39 -55.23 -45.76 -45.29
C VAL A 39 -55.27 -46.39 -43.89
N THR A 40 -56.17 -47.35 -43.66
CA THR A 40 -56.28 -48.02 -42.35
C THR A 40 -55.04 -48.86 -42.05
N ASP A 41 -54.53 -49.63 -43.01
CA ASP A 41 -53.32 -50.45 -42.84
C ASP A 41 -52.07 -49.58 -42.59
N GLU A 42 -51.91 -48.44 -43.27
CA GLU A 42 -50.78 -47.51 -43.04
C GLU A 42 -50.77 -46.98 -41.60
N ILE A 43 -51.92 -46.54 -41.10
CA ILE A 43 -52.05 -46.03 -39.72
C ILE A 43 -51.87 -47.16 -38.71
N LEU A 44 -52.40 -48.35 -38.98
CA LEU A 44 -52.18 -49.54 -38.17
C LEU A 44 -50.70 -49.93 -38.10
N GLY A 45 -49.95 -49.74 -39.19
CA GLY A 45 -48.50 -49.94 -39.23
C GLY A 45 -47.78 -49.07 -38.20
N VAL A 46 -48.11 -47.78 -38.15
CA VAL A 46 -47.53 -46.83 -37.16
C VAL A 46 -47.91 -47.21 -35.72
N ILE A 47 -49.18 -47.57 -35.48
CA ILE A 47 -49.68 -47.96 -34.15
C ILE A 47 -48.97 -49.23 -33.66
N LYS A 48 -48.84 -50.25 -34.52
CA LYS A 48 -48.16 -51.50 -34.19
C LYS A 48 -46.65 -51.32 -34.02
N ALA A 49 -46.01 -50.47 -34.82
CA ALA A 49 -44.59 -50.14 -34.68
C ALA A 49 -44.27 -49.50 -33.31
N ALA A 50 -45.22 -48.76 -32.74
CA ALA A 50 -45.13 -48.23 -31.37
C ALA A 50 -45.46 -49.26 -30.27
N GLY A 51 -45.72 -50.54 -30.63
CA GLY A 51 -46.09 -51.59 -29.69
C GLY A 51 -47.52 -51.48 -29.14
N ILE A 52 -48.37 -50.64 -29.73
CA ILE A 52 -49.76 -50.43 -29.28
C ILE A 52 -50.67 -51.46 -29.96
N ASN A 53 -51.55 -52.11 -29.19
CA ASN A 53 -52.60 -52.96 -29.76
C ASN A 53 -53.72 -52.08 -30.37
N PRO A 54 -54.03 -52.18 -31.67
CA PRO A 54 -55.07 -51.38 -32.29
C PRO A 54 -56.46 -51.62 -31.68
N ASP A 55 -57.20 -50.54 -31.49
CA ASP A 55 -58.57 -50.54 -30.96
C ASP A 55 -59.44 -49.55 -31.76
N GLU A 56 -60.60 -50.01 -32.21
CA GLU A 56 -61.55 -49.24 -33.02
C GLU A 56 -62.19 -48.07 -32.24
N PHE A 57 -62.31 -48.18 -30.91
CA PHE A 57 -62.94 -47.15 -30.08
C PHE A 57 -61.97 -46.02 -29.67
N THR A 58 -60.66 -46.20 -29.86
CA THR A 58 -59.67 -45.23 -29.43
C THR A 58 -59.13 -44.38 -30.59
N LEU A 59 -59.56 -43.12 -30.65
CA LEU A 59 -59.18 -42.15 -31.70
C LEU A 59 -57.84 -41.43 -31.44
N THR A 60 -57.14 -41.73 -30.34
CA THR A 60 -55.87 -41.09 -29.95
C THR A 60 -54.64 -41.96 -30.17
N GLN A 61 -54.80 -43.21 -30.65
CA GLN A 61 -53.68 -44.16 -30.76
C GLN A 61 -52.60 -43.73 -31.75
N LEU A 62 -52.95 -43.04 -32.85
CA LEU A 62 -51.94 -42.52 -33.78
C LEU A 62 -51.06 -41.44 -33.11
N LEU A 63 -51.68 -40.53 -32.35
CA LEU A 63 -50.95 -39.51 -31.60
C LEU A 63 -50.06 -40.14 -30.51
N GLN A 64 -50.55 -41.16 -29.80
CA GLN A 64 -49.77 -41.91 -28.83
C GLN A 64 -48.60 -42.64 -29.48
N ALA A 65 -48.83 -43.30 -30.63
CA ALA A 65 -47.79 -43.98 -31.38
C ALA A 65 -46.68 -43.03 -31.81
N ILE A 66 -47.03 -41.86 -32.36
CA ILE A 66 -46.07 -40.81 -32.72
C ILE A 66 -45.28 -40.34 -31.49
N ARG A 67 -45.92 -40.17 -30.33
CA ARG A 67 -45.22 -39.77 -29.09
C ARG A 67 -44.25 -40.83 -28.59
N ILE A 68 -44.64 -42.11 -28.61
CA ILE A 68 -43.78 -43.24 -28.19
C ILE A 68 -42.60 -43.40 -29.14
N ILE A 69 -42.84 -43.39 -30.45
CA ILE A 69 -41.77 -43.51 -31.46
C ILE A 69 -40.76 -42.35 -31.31
N ASN A 70 -41.21 -41.14 -30.99
CA ASN A 70 -40.33 -40.00 -30.70
C ASN A 70 -39.56 -40.10 -29.37
N GLN A 71 -39.99 -40.99 -28.47
CA GLN A 71 -39.34 -41.29 -27.19
C GLN A 71 -38.44 -42.53 -27.27
N ASP A 72 -38.51 -43.33 -28.34
CA ASP A 72 -37.64 -44.49 -28.52
C ASP A 72 -36.16 -44.05 -28.63
N ASP A 73 -35.35 -44.61 -27.73
CA ASP A 73 -33.98 -44.18 -27.42
C ASP A 73 -33.03 -44.49 -28.58
N SER A 74 -33.35 -45.53 -29.36
CA SER A 74 -32.59 -45.99 -30.54
C SER A 74 -32.49 -44.94 -31.67
N SER A 75 -33.41 -43.97 -31.68
CA SER A 75 -33.43 -42.86 -32.65
C SER A 75 -32.66 -41.62 -32.16
N ARG A 76 -32.41 -41.50 -30.85
CA ARG A 76 -31.93 -40.26 -30.20
C ARG A 76 -30.42 -40.23 -30.01
N TYR A 77 -29.81 -41.37 -29.73
CA TYR A 77 -28.36 -41.54 -29.67
C TYR A 77 -28.00 -42.99 -30.05
N GLY A 78 -26.78 -43.19 -30.53
CA GLY A 78 -26.25 -44.53 -30.78
C GLY A 78 -25.30 -44.98 -29.68
N ILE A 79 -25.05 -46.28 -29.61
CA ILE A 79 -24.09 -46.86 -28.67
C ILE A 79 -22.75 -47.02 -29.37
N ASP A 80 -21.70 -46.47 -28.77
CA ASP A 80 -20.33 -46.71 -29.24
C ASP A 80 -19.91 -48.15 -28.95
N THR A 81 -19.49 -48.83 -30.01
CA THR A 81 -19.00 -50.21 -29.98
C THR A 81 -17.49 -50.28 -30.22
N GLY A 82 -16.86 -49.15 -30.52
CA GLY A 82 -15.45 -49.04 -30.86
C GLY A 82 -14.51 -49.22 -29.66
N VAL A 83 -13.32 -48.64 -29.82
CA VAL A 83 -12.22 -48.66 -28.85
C VAL A 83 -11.75 -47.23 -28.57
N ALA A 84 -10.86 -47.06 -27.58
CA ALA A 84 -10.35 -45.75 -27.22
C ALA A 84 -9.82 -44.98 -28.44
N ASN A 85 -10.26 -43.74 -28.58
CA ASN A 85 -9.94 -42.83 -29.69
C ASN A 85 -10.50 -43.24 -31.07
N THR A 86 -11.22 -44.36 -31.20
CA THR A 86 -11.88 -44.78 -32.44
C THR A 86 -13.30 -45.22 -32.15
N TYR A 87 -14.22 -44.25 -32.28
CA TYR A 87 -15.63 -44.41 -31.94
C TYR A 87 -16.42 -44.93 -33.14
N THR A 88 -17.18 -46.01 -32.95
CA THR A 88 -17.96 -46.65 -34.02
C THR A 88 -19.39 -46.89 -33.56
N VAL A 89 -20.34 -46.33 -34.30
CA VAL A 89 -21.76 -46.31 -33.90
C VAL A 89 -22.65 -46.67 -35.07
N THR A 90 -23.56 -47.61 -34.86
CA THR A 90 -24.61 -47.96 -35.81
C THR A 90 -25.95 -47.38 -35.35
N TYR A 91 -26.53 -46.54 -36.19
CA TYR A 91 -27.83 -45.91 -35.99
C TYR A 91 -28.90 -46.60 -36.84
N ALA A 92 -30.14 -46.62 -36.35
CA ALA A 92 -31.29 -47.12 -37.10
C ALA A 92 -31.63 -46.25 -38.33
N ARG A 93 -31.30 -44.95 -38.29
CA ARG A 93 -31.43 -44.06 -39.46
C ARG A 93 -30.46 -44.49 -40.56
N ASN A 94 -30.95 -44.67 -41.79
CA ASN A 94 -30.09 -44.89 -42.94
C ASN A 94 -29.43 -43.57 -43.36
N LEU A 95 -28.11 -43.47 -43.21
CA LEU A 95 -27.32 -42.33 -43.66
C LEU A 95 -26.77 -42.69 -45.04
N GLN A 96 -27.27 -42.07 -46.11
CA GLN A 96 -26.76 -42.33 -47.47
C GLN A 96 -25.52 -41.49 -47.80
N GLN A 97 -25.37 -40.33 -47.16
CA GLN A 97 -24.22 -39.43 -47.28
C GLN A 97 -24.07 -38.55 -46.05
N LEU A 98 -22.86 -38.03 -45.79
CA LEU A 98 -22.60 -37.02 -44.77
C LEU A 98 -22.75 -35.62 -45.38
N VAL A 99 -23.72 -34.86 -44.88
CA VAL A 99 -24.00 -33.47 -45.33
C VAL A 99 -23.68 -32.49 -44.21
N ASP A 100 -23.15 -31.32 -44.55
CA ASP A 100 -22.81 -30.28 -43.57
C ASP A 100 -23.98 -29.95 -42.65
N GLY A 101 -23.69 -29.85 -41.35
CA GLY A 101 -24.70 -29.64 -40.32
C GLY A 101 -25.36 -30.92 -39.81
N THR A 102 -25.01 -32.11 -40.34
CA THR A 102 -25.51 -33.39 -39.80
C THR A 102 -25.07 -33.53 -38.33
N VAL A 103 -26.03 -33.56 -37.40
CA VAL A 103 -25.78 -33.79 -35.97
C VAL A 103 -26.04 -35.24 -35.61
N LEU A 104 -25.08 -35.87 -34.94
CA LEU A 104 -25.19 -37.23 -34.40
C LEU A 104 -24.81 -37.25 -32.92
N ARG A 105 -25.47 -38.13 -32.18
CA ARG A 105 -25.27 -38.29 -30.74
C ARG A 105 -24.92 -39.72 -30.42
N PHE A 106 -24.02 -39.94 -29.47
CA PHE A 106 -23.72 -41.29 -29.01
C PHE A 106 -23.34 -41.33 -27.53
N LYS A 107 -23.48 -42.51 -26.94
CA LYS A 107 -22.94 -42.83 -25.62
C LYS A 107 -21.54 -43.40 -25.80
N ALA A 108 -20.52 -42.70 -25.33
CA ALA A 108 -19.13 -43.14 -25.48
C ALA A 108 -18.84 -44.35 -24.57
N LYS A 109 -18.22 -45.39 -25.12
CA LYS A 109 -17.79 -46.57 -24.34
C LYS A 109 -16.50 -46.29 -23.56
N THR A 110 -15.60 -45.53 -24.17
CA THR A 110 -14.27 -45.23 -23.64
C THR A 110 -14.00 -43.73 -23.63
N ALA A 111 -13.12 -43.28 -22.74
CA ALA A 111 -12.59 -41.92 -22.80
C ALA A 111 -11.55 -41.79 -23.93
N ASN A 112 -11.36 -40.58 -24.45
CA ASN A 112 -10.23 -40.30 -25.34
C ASN A 112 -8.98 -39.90 -24.54
N THR A 113 -7.82 -40.31 -25.04
CA THR A 113 -6.51 -39.93 -24.50
C THR A 113 -5.70 -39.12 -25.50
N THR A 114 -6.10 -39.13 -26.77
CA THR A 114 -5.41 -38.46 -27.88
C THR A 114 -6.43 -38.00 -28.94
N ALA A 115 -5.93 -37.58 -30.11
CA ALA A 115 -6.75 -37.38 -31.30
C ALA A 115 -7.64 -38.60 -31.56
N SER A 116 -8.89 -38.36 -31.94
CA SER A 116 -9.91 -39.40 -32.07
C SER A 116 -10.62 -39.35 -33.42
N THR A 117 -11.23 -40.47 -33.82
CA THR A 117 -12.04 -40.60 -35.04
C THR A 117 -13.43 -41.12 -34.74
N PHE A 118 -14.40 -40.80 -35.61
CA PHE A 118 -15.77 -41.29 -35.54
C PHE A 118 -16.21 -41.94 -36.86
N SER A 119 -16.89 -43.08 -36.75
CA SER A 119 -17.44 -43.86 -37.87
C SER A 119 -18.92 -44.17 -37.59
N PRO A 120 -19.85 -43.35 -38.09
CA PRO A 120 -21.28 -43.64 -38.02
C PRO A 120 -21.68 -44.60 -39.15
N ASN A 121 -22.56 -45.58 -38.89
CA ASN A 121 -23.17 -46.47 -39.90
C ASN A 121 -22.19 -47.15 -40.87
N GLY A 122 -20.94 -47.40 -40.44
CA GLY A 122 -19.92 -48.00 -41.30
C GLY A 122 -19.27 -47.05 -42.32
N PHE A 123 -19.54 -45.75 -42.25
CA PHE A 123 -18.75 -44.76 -43.00
C PHE A 123 -17.27 -44.81 -42.59
N PRO A 124 -16.32 -44.47 -43.47
CA PRO A 124 -14.90 -44.42 -43.12
C PRO A 124 -14.65 -43.59 -41.85
N PRO A 125 -13.78 -44.03 -40.93
CA PRO A 125 -13.42 -43.25 -39.76
C PRO A 125 -12.86 -41.88 -40.15
N THR A 126 -13.50 -40.83 -39.65
CA THR A 126 -13.10 -39.44 -39.92
C THR A 126 -12.73 -38.74 -38.62
N PRO A 127 -11.80 -37.75 -38.63
CA PRO A 127 -11.33 -37.14 -37.39
C PRO A 127 -12.44 -36.43 -36.61
N ILE A 128 -12.30 -36.41 -35.29
CA ILE A 128 -13.07 -35.57 -34.38
C ILE A 128 -12.19 -34.40 -33.95
N TRP A 129 -12.67 -33.19 -34.16
CA TRP A 129 -12.05 -31.95 -33.68
C TRP A 129 -12.91 -31.33 -32.58
N SER A 130 -12.29 -30.59 -31.68
CA SER A 130 -13.04 -29.80 -30.70
C SER A 130 -13.63 -28.54 -31.34
N LYS A 131 -14.37 -27.76 -30.54
CA LYS A 131 -14.87 -26.43 -30.92
C LYS A 131 -13.77 -25.45 -31.33
N LYS A 132 -12.49 -25.72 -31.01
CA LYS A 132 -11.35 -24.92 -31.47
C LYS A 132 -10.93 -25.23 -32.92
N HIS A 133 -11.66 -26.12 -33.60
CA HIS A 133 -11.33 -26.63 -34.93
C HIS A 133 -9.92 -27.24 -35.00
N ALA A 134 -9.56 -28.02 -33.99
CA ALA A 134 -8.33 -28.81 -33.97
C ALA A 134 -8.56 -30.16 -33.29
N ALA A 135 -7.64 -31.08 -33.50
CA ALA A 135 -7.72 -32.43 -32.94
C ALA A 135 -7.86 -32.44 -31.41
N LEU A 136 -8.61 -33.43 -30.90
CA LEU A 136 -8.71 -33.69 -29.47
C LEU A 136 -7.33 -34.04 -28.87
N THR A 137 -7.12 -33.74 -27.59
CA THR A 137 -5.85 -33.93 -26.89
C THR A 137 -5.92 -34.94 -25.74
N GLY A 138 -7.13 -35.35 -25.33
CA GLY A 138 -7.37 -36.27 -24.23
C GLY A 138 -8.30 -35.65 -23.18
N GLY A 139 -9.27 -36.43 -22.71
CA GLY A 139 -10.21 -36.04 -21.66
C GLY A 139 -11.46 -35.27 -22.12
N GLU A 140 -11.56 -34.90 -23.41
CA GLU A 140 -12.75 -34.23 -23.96
C GLU A 140 -13.95 -35.17 -24.10
N ILE A 141 -13.71 -36.47 -24.28
CA ILE A 141 -14.71 -37.54 -24.26
C ILE A 141 -14.40 -38.42 -23.06
N VAL A 142 -15.41 -38.65 -22.22
CA VAL A 142 -15.31 -39.54 -21.05
C VAL A 142 -16.11 -40.82 -21.27
N ALA A 143 -15.69 -41.90 -20.62
CA ALA A 143 -16.44 -43.15 -20.63
C ALA A 143 -17.85 -42.91 -20.07
N ASN A 144 -18.86 -43.46 -20.75
CA ASN A 144 -20.28 -43.21 -20.48
C ASN A 144 -20.71 -41.74 -20.67
N GLY A 145 -19.92 -40.90 -21.33
CA GLY A 145 -20.32 -39.55 -21.70
C GLY A 145 -21.36 -39.54 -22.82
N SER A 146 -22.33 -38.63 -22.74
CA SER A 146 -23.25 -38.31 -23.83
C SER A 146 -22.57 -37.30 -24.76
N VAL A 147 -22.22 -37.76 -25.95
CA VAL A 147 -21.44 -36.99 -26.95
C VAL A 147 -22.35 -36.51 -28.07
N THR A 148 -22.19 -35.25 -28.48
CA THR A 148 -22.86 -34.66 -29.65
C THR A 148 -21.80 -34.14 -30.62
N LEU A 149 -21.85 -34.64 -31.86
CA LEU A 149 -20.97 -34.26 -32.96
C LEU A 149 -21.78 -33.61 -34.08
N VAL A 150 -21.15 -32.68 -34.81
CA VAL A 150 -21.70 -32.13 -36.06
C VAL A 150 -20.72 -32.31 -37.20
N TRP A 151 -21.20 -32.71 -38.36
CA TRP A 151 -20.39 -32.84 -39.56
C TRP A 151 -20.10 -31.49 -40.21
N ASN A 152 -18.85 -31.28 -40.60
CA ASN A 152 -18.40 -30.14 -41.41
C ASN A 152 -17.33 -30.60 -42.42
N ALA A 153 -17.71 -30.66 -43.69
CA ALA A 153 -16.87 -31.05 -44.82
C ALA A 153 -15.84 -29.98 -45.18
N SER A 154 -16.05 -28.72 -44.78
CA SER A 154 -15.21 -27.59 -45.19
C SER A 154 -13.94 -27.42 -44.34
N LEU A 155 -13.87 -28.04 -43.16
CA LEU A 155 -12.74 -27.89 -42.23
C LEU A 155 -11.54 -28.81 -42.55
N ASN A 156 -11.72 -29.85 -43.36
CA ASN A 156 -10.67 -30.79 -43.77
C ASN A 156 -11.00 -31.38 -45.15
N VAL A 157 -9.99 -31.77 -45.94
CA VAL A 157 -10.18 -32.38 -47.27
C VAL A 157 -11.05 -33.65 -47.25
N THR A 158 -11.07 -34.40 -46.15
CA THR A 158 -11.95 -35.57 -45.95
C THR A 158 -13.18 -35.27 -45.08
N GLY A 159 -13.39 -34.01 -44.71
CA GLY A 159 -14.37 -33.57 -43.71
C GLY A 159 -14.03 -33.97 -42.28
N VAL A 160 -14.72 -33.35 -41.31
CA VAL A 160 -14.46 -33.54 -39.88
C VAL A 160 -15.74 -33.55 -39.07
N TRP A 161 -15.73 -34.27 -37.95
CA TRP A 161 -16.73 -34.16 -36.90
C TRP A 161 -16.30 -33.13 -35.86
N VAL A 162 -17.10 -32.09 -35.63
CA VAL A 162 -16.86 -31.11 -34.57
C VAL A 162 -17.60 -31.53 -33.31
N LEU A 163 -16.88 -31.66 -32.21
CA LEU A 163 -17.42 -31.97 -30.89
C LEU A 163 -18.16 -30.76 -30.31
N LEU A 164 -19.49 -30.84 -30.25
CA LEU A 164 -20.34 -29.80 -29.68
C LEU A 164 -20.55 -29.97 -28.18
N GLN A 165 -20.63 -31.21 -27.71
CA GLN A 165 -20.86 -31.51 -26.30
C GLN A 165 -20.33 -32.89 -25.95
N SER A 166 -19.80 -33.03 -24.75
CA SER A 166 -19.49 -34.31 -24.11
C SER A 166 -19.76 -34.15 -22.61
N SER A 167 -20.77 -34.84 -22.08
CA SER A 167 -21.11 -34.71 -20.65
C SER A 167 -19.97 -35.23 -19.78
N GLY A 168 -19.43 -34.39 -18.89
CA GLY A 168 -18.31 -34.73 -18.01
C GLY A 168 -16.94 -34.68 -18.70
N GLY A 169 -16.88 -34.36 -20.00
CA GLY A 169 -15.63 -34.14 -20.72
C GLY A 169 -15.06 -32.74 -20.49
N ALA A 170 -13.74 -32.62 -20.58
CA ALA A 170 -13.06 -31.33 -20.51
C ALA A 170 -13.28 -30.52 -21.81
N ASP A 171 -13.48 -29.21 -21.68
CA ASP A 171 -13.46 -28.31 -22.83
C ASP A 171 -12.02 -27.95 -23.19
N GLN A 172 -11.68 -28.06 -24.48
CA GLN A 172 -10.48 -27.42 -24.99
C GLN A 172 -10.76 -25.93 -25.20
N LEU A 173 -10.28 -25.08 -24.29
CA LEU A 173 -10.34 -23.63 -24.52
C LEU A 173 -9.18 -23.18 -25.44
N PRO A 174 -9.34 -22.03 -26.11
CA PRO A 174 -8.27 -21.41 -26.90
C PRO A 174 -7.01 -21.15 -26.07
N ALA A 175 -5.86 -21.12 -26.75
CA ALA A 175 -4.62 -20.64 -26.14
C ALA A 175 -4.82 -19.20 -25.63
N GLY A 176 -4.58 -18.97 -24.33
CA GLY A 176 -4.82 -17.68 -23.66
C GLY A 176 -6.12 -17.57 -22.86
N SER A 177 -7.06 -18.54 -22.96
CA SER A 177 -8.25 -18.57 -22.09
C SER A 177 -8.00 -19.22 -20.73
N TYR A 178 -6.97 -20.06 -20.62
CA TYR A 178 -6.41 -20.48 -19.35
C TYR A 178 -5.23 -19.56 -19.05
N GLY A 179 -5.13 -19.08 -17.81
CA GLY A 179 -4.11 -18.15 -17.37
C GLY A 179 -2.74 -18.52 -17.96
N ALA A 180 -2.20 -17.66 -18.82
CA ALA A 180 -0.77 -17.62 -18.95
C ALA A 180 -0.23 -17.17 -17.59
N THR A 181 0.93 -17.69 -17.16
CA THR A 181 1.59 -17.16 -15.96
C THR A 181 1.89 -15.67 -16.21
N ALA A 182 1.07 -14.81 -15.61
CA ALA A 182 1.00 -13.38 -15.89
C ALA A 182 2.38 -12.75 -15.77
N ALA A 183 2.75 -11.85 -16.70
CA ALA A 183 4.04 -11.18 -16.67
C ALA A 183 4.27 -10.46 -15.33
N PHE A 184 5.53 -10.25 -14.94
CA PHE A 184 5.81 -9.49 -13.72
C PHE A 184 5.23 -8.07 -13.83
N GLY A 185 4.38 -7.69 -12.87
CA GLY A 185 3.69 -6.39 -12.89
C GLY A 185 2.44 -6.34 -13.77
N ASP A 186 1.95 -7.48 -14.27
CA ASP A 186 0.67 -7.55 -14.98
C ASP A 186 -0.50 -7.24 -14.02
N SER A 187 -1.31 -6.24 -14.38
CA SER A 187 -2.49 -5.78 -13.63
C SER A 187 -3.80 -6.03 -14.39
N SER A 188 -3.79 -6.95 -15.37
CA SER A 188 -4.98 -7.33 -16.13
C SER A 188 -5.99 -8.11 -15.28
N THR A 189 -7.21 -8.26 -15.78
CA THR A 189 -8.27 -9.07 -15.17
C THR A 189 -8.19 -10.55 -15.54
N ALA A 190 -7.05 -11.01 -16.08
CA ALA A 190 -6.85 -12.40 -16.47
C ALA A 190 -6.84 -13.33 -15.24
N VAL A 191 -7.38 -14.54 -15.41
CA VAL A 191 -7.34 -15.57 -14.35
C VAL A 191 -5.90 -16.04 -14.18
N ALA A 192 -5.37 -15.97 -12.95
CA ALA A 192 -4.03 -16.42 -12.63
C ALA A 192 -3.91 -17.96 -12.61
N THR A 193 -2.72 -18.49 -12.97
CA THR A 193 -2.39 -19.90 -12.75
C THR A 193 -2.23 -20.22 -11.27
N THR A 194 -2.40 -21.48 -10.88
CA THR A 194 -2.12 -21.95 -9.51
C THR A 194 -0.67 -21.68 -9.11
N GLU A 195 0.28 -21.86 -10.04
CA GLU A 195 1.70 -21.54 -9.82
C GLU A 195 1.91 -20.05 -9.53
N TYR A 196 1.27 -19.15 -10.29
CA TYR A 196 1.33 -17.71 -10.04
C TYR A 196 0.75 -17.34 -8.67
N ALA A 197 -0.39 -17.93 -8.28
CA ALA A 197 -1.01 -17.69 -6.98
C ALA A 197 -0.12 -18.18 -5.82
N GLN A 198 0.50 -19.35 -5.94
CA GLN A 198 1.40 -19.91 -4.94
C GLN A 198 2.70 -19.10 -4.78
N LEU A 199 3.25 -18.60 -5.90
CA LEU A 199 4.45 -17.75 -5.85
C LEU A 199 4.20 -16.42 -5.14
N LEU A 200 2.99 -15.87 -5.21
CA LEU A 200 2.62 -14.65 -4.50
C LEU A 200 2.29 -14.91 -3.02
N ALA A 201 1.77 -16.08 -2.67
CA ALA A 201 1.30 -16.43 -1.33
C ALA A 201 2.43 -16.94 -0.41
N GLY A 202 3.46 -16.12 -0.19
CA GLY A 202 4.47 -16.35 0.87
C GLY A 202 5.66 -17.25 0.51
N SER A 203 5.86 -17.53 -0.78
CA SER A 203 7.03 -18.28 -1.25
C SER A 203 8.35 -17.50 -1.07
N MET A 204 9.46 -18.19 -0.79
CA MET A 204 10.79 -17.57 -0.63
C MET A 204 11.76 -18.03 -1.73
N LEU A 205 12.43 -17.07 -2.37
CA LEU A 205 13.55 -17.34 -3.27
C LEU A 205 14.85 -17.37 -2.48
N SER A 206 15.66 -18.41 -2.67
CA SER A 206 17.07 -18.41 -2.25
C SER A 206 17.96 -18.12 -3.45
N LYS A 207 18.64 -16.96 -3.45
CA LYS A 207 19.49 -16.50 -4.56
C LYS A 207 20.94 -16.45 -4.11
N ASN A 208 21.81 -17.21 -4.77
CA ASN A 208 23.25 -17.09 -4.58
C ASN A 208 23.77 -15.85 -5.33
N VAL A 209 24.52 -14.99 -4.63
CA VAL A 209 25.10 -13.74 -5.13
C VAL A 209 26.61 -13.65 -4.86
N SER A 210 27.29 -14.79 -4.68
CA SER A 210 28.72 -14.83 -4.35
C SER A 210 29.59 -14.09 -5.37
N GLY A 211 30.66 -13.45 -4.90
CA GLY A 211 31.60 -12.68 -5.71
C GLY A 211 31.48 -11.17 -5.51
N GLY A 212 31.79 -10.40 -6.56
CA GLY A 212 31.88 -8.93 -6.49
C GLY A 212 31.24 -8.22 -7.69
N SER A 213 30.26 -8.83 -8.33
CA SER A 213 29.60 -8.29 -9.52
C SER A 213 28.10 -8.10 -9.31
N THR A 214 27.51 -7.16 -10.04
CA THR A 214 26.07 -6.92 -10.07
C THR A 214 25.30 -8.18 -10.45
N VAL A 215 24.22 -8.46 -9.72
CA VAL A 215 23.30 -9.57 -9.98
C VAL A 215 21.94 -9.01 -10.38
N THR A 216 21.41 -9.45 -11.52
CA THR A 216 20.08 -9.05 -11.99
C THR A 216 19.07 -10.17 -11.79
N LEU A 217 17.94 -9.86 -11.16
CA LEU A 217 16.82 -10.79 -11.05
C LEU A 217 16.04 -10.86 -12.36
N THR A 218 15.67 -12.07 -12.75
CA THR A 218 14.69 -12.29 -13.81
C THR A 218 13.31 -11.82 -13.37
N ALA A 219 12.41 -11.61 -14.33
CA ALA A 219 11.01 -11.29 -14.05
C ALA A 219 10.34 -12.36 -13.16
N VAL A 220 10.74 -13.64 -13.28
CA VAL A 220 10.22 -14.74 -12.46
C VAL A 220 10.76 -14.67 -11.04
N GLU A 221 12.07 -14.49 -10.87
CA GLU A 221 12.70 -14.35 -9.55
C GLU A 221 12.18 -13.13 -8.79
N GLY A 222 11.90 -12.02 -9.49
CA GLY A 222 11.26 -10.85 -8.91
C GLY A 222 9.85 -11.11 -8.36
N ARG A 223 9.17 -12.20 -8.73
CA ARG A 223 7.80 -12.49 -8.26
C ARG A 223 7.74 -12.96 -6.80
N TYR A 224 8.80 -13.52 -6.26
CA TYR A 224 8.80 -14.01 -4.89
C TYR A 224 8.62 -12.85 -3.91
N PRO A 225 7.72 -12.92 -2.92
CA PRO A 225 7.55 -11.88 -1.91
C PRO A 225 8.74 -11.80 -0.94
N ILE A 226 9.51 -12.88 -0.81
CA ILE A 226 10.69 -12.96 0.04
C ILE A 226 11.89 -13.40 -0.79
N ILE A 227 13.00 -12.68 -0.70
CA ILE A 227 14.26 -12.98 -1.39
C ILE A 227 15.36 -13.08 -0.34
N ALA A 228 15.92 -14.28 -0.16
CA ALA A 228 17.08 -14.54 0.69
C ALA A 228 18.34 -14.64 -0.17
N LEU A 229 19.28 -13.73 0.04
CA LEU A 229 20.57 -13.70 -0.63
C LEU A 229 21.58 -14.55 0.15
N THR A 230 22.38 -15.32 -0.56
CA THR A 230 23.37 -16.25 0.01
C THR A 230 24.70 -16.18 -0.72
N GLY A 231 25.77 -16.68 -0.11
CA GLY A 231 27.12 -16.73 -0.71
C GLY A 231 28.12 -15.80 -0.01
N VAL A 232 29.38 -15.85 -0.46
CA VAL A 232 30.47 -15.00 0.06
C VAL A 232 30.68 -13.82 -0.89
N LEU A 233 30.58 -12.58 -0.40
CA LEU A 233 30.88 -11.37 -1.14
C LEU A 233 32.36 -11.03 -1.06
N THR A 234 32.90 -10.52 -2.17
CA THR A 234 34.28 -10.01 -2.28
C THR A 234 34.33 -8.51 -2.53
N SER A 235 33.19 -7.86 -2.75
CA SER A 235 33.01 -6.41 -2.82
C SER A 235 31.54 -6.05 -2.57
N ASN A 236 31.23 -4.75 -2.47
CA ASN A 236 29.83 -4.30 -2.55
C ASN A 236 29.27 -4.63 -3.94
N ILE A 237 28.02 -5.09 -3.98
CA ILE A 237 27.33 -5.45 -5.24
C ILE A 237 25.95 -4.80 -5.32
N ASP A 238 25.45 -4.66 -6.53
CA ASP A 238 24.06 -4.29 -6.78
C ASP A 238 23.22 -5.55 -7.03
N LEU A 239 22.06 -5.64 -6.39
CA LEU A 239 20.96 -6.53 -6.78
C LEU A 239 19.94 -5.73 -7.60
N VAL A 240 19.91 -5.96 -8.91
CA VAL A 240 19.00 -5.28 -9.83
C VAL A 240 17.65 -6.01 -9.85
N VAL A 241 16.61 -5.36 -9.34
CA VAL A 241 15.22 -5.85 -9.36
C VAL A 241 14.46 -5.32 -10.58
N PRO A 242 13.41 -6.01 -11.04
CA PRO A 242 12.58 -5.51 -12.13
C PRO A 242 11.93 -4.16 -11.81
N SER A 243 11.86 -3.28 -12.81
CA SER A 243 11.29 -1.93 -12.71
C SER A 243 9.76 -1.95 -12.81
N ALA A 244 9.08 -2.60 -11.87
CA ALA A 244 7.62 -2.52 -11.73
C ALA A 244 7.21 -2.36 -10.26
N SER A 245 6.02 -1.81 -10.03
CA SER A 245 5.51 -1.55 -8.69
C SER A 245 5.29 -2.85 -7.92
N LYS A 246 6.05 -3.06 -6.83
CA LYS A 246 5.99 -4.26 -5.98
C LYS A 246 6.71 -4.04 -4.64
N SER A 247 6.32 -4.80 -3.61
CA SER A 247 7.04 -4.95 -2.36
C SER A 247 7.73 -6.31 -2.21
N TRP A 248 8.86 -6.32 -1.50
CA TRP A 248 9.66 -7.50 -1.16
C TRP A 248 10.17 -7.42 0.27
N ILE A 249 10.32 -8.58 0.92
CA ILE A 249 11.28 -8.72 2.02
C ILE A 249 12.59 -9.23 1.43
N VAL A 250 13.67 -8.47 1.57
CA VAL A 250 15.00 -8.88 1.10
C VAL A 250 15.88 -9.14 2.32
N ALA A 251 16.29 -10.40 2.50
CA ALA A 251 17.22 -10.84 3.53
C ALA A 251 18.61 -11.02 2.94
N ASN A 252 19.59 -10.28 3.45
CA ASN A 252 20.98 -10.43 3.05
C ASN A 252 21.72 -11.38 4.00
N ASN A 253 21.71 -12.68 3.71
CA ASN A 253 22.45 -13.69 4.48
C ASN A 253 23.81 -14.00 3.85
N THR A 254 24.40 -13.02 3.15
CA THR A 254 25.73 -13.17 2.57
C THR A 254 26.80 -13.04 3.64
N THR A 255 27.95 -13.63 3.37
CA THR A 255 29.15 -13.57 4.23
C THR A 255 30.22 -12.71 3.55
N GLY A 256 31.19 -12.20 4.30
CA GLY A 256 32.14 -11.18 3.82
C GLY A 256 31.65 -9.77 4.17
N SER A 257 32.56 -8.88 4.54
CA SER A 257 32.25 -7.56 5.11
C SER A 257 31.79 -6.52 4.08
N PHE A 258 30.83 -6.88 3.22
CA PHE A 258 30.33 -6.07 2.13
C PHE A 258 28.80 -6.04 2.13
N SER A 259 28.23 -5.01 1.50
CA SER A 259 26.79 -4.80 1.45
C SER A 259 26.21 -5.04 0.06
N VAL A 260 24.91 -5.36 0.01
CA VAL A 260 24.15 -5.43 -1.25
C VAL A 260 23.26 -4.21 -1.37
N THR A 261 23.35 -3.48 -2.49
CA THR A 261 22.40 -2.40 -2.82
C THR A 261 21.28 -2.95 -3.69
N VAL A 262 20.05 -2.93 -3.21
CA VAL A 262 18.88 -3.34 -3.98
C VAL A 262 18.34 -2.13 -4.75
N ARG A 263 18.34 -2.20 -6.08
CA ARG A 263 17.93 -1.08 -6.96
C ARG A 263 17.30 -1.56 -8.26
N THR A 264 16.67 -0.66 -9.00
CA THR A 264 16.30 -0.92 -10.41
C THR A 264 17.49 -0.65 -11.33
N GLN A 265 17.40 -0.98 -12.62
CA GLN A 265 18.49 -0.75 -13.61
C GLN A 265 19.03 0.69 -13.58
N SER A 266 18.14 1.68 -13.47
CA SER A 266 18.44 3.11 -13.61
C SER A 266 18.04 3.97 -12.41
N GLY A 267 17.36 3.41 -11.41
CA GLY A 267 16.88 4.13 -10.23
C GLY A 267 17.79 4.03 -9.01
N ALA A 268 17.46 4.85 -8.01
CA ALA A 268 18.09 4.79 -6.70
C ALA A 268 17.77 3.47 -5.99
N GLY A 269 18.64 3.09 -5.06
CA GLY A 269 18.56 1.84 -4.31
C GLY A 269 18.65 2.01 -2.81
N VAL A 270 18.40 0.90 -2.12
CA VAL A 270 18.55 0.77 -0.67
C VAL A 270 19.65 -0.21 -0.38
N ILE A 271 20.57 0.16 0.51
CA ILE A 271 21.60 -0.74 1.01
C ILE A 271 20.97 -1.70 2.01
N VAL A 272 21.10 -3.00 1.75
CA VAL A 272 20.80 -4.08 2.69
C VAL A 272 22.14 -4.61 3.21
N ALA A 273 22.50 -4.20 4.42
CA ALA A 273 23.72 -4.67 5.10
C ALA A 273 23.65 -6.19 5.37
N PRO A 274 24.81 -6.86 5.50
CA PRO A 274 24.85 -8.29 5.80
C PRO A 274 24.14 -8.60 7.13
N ASP A 275 23.54 -9.79 7.19
CA ASP A 275 22.75 -10.33 8.30
C ASP A 275 21.49 -9.51 8.67
N ILE A 276 20.96 -8.72 7.72
CA ILE A 276 19.73 -7.93 7.90
C ILE A 276 18.69 -8.32 6.84
N ALA A 277 17.41 -8.29 7.25
CA ALA A 277 16.27 -8.33 6.35
C ALA A 277 15.48 -7.02 6.40
N LEU A 278 15.17 -6.45 5.23
CA LEU A 278 14.39 -5.22 5.09
C LEU A 278 13.13 -5.45 4.25
N LEU A 279 12.02 -4.83 4.65
CA LEU A 279 10.86 -4.67 3.79
C LEU A 279 11.12 -3.49 2.84
N LEU A 280 11.13 -3.77 1.54
CA LEU A 280 11.40 -2.82 0.48
C LEU A 280 10.19 -2.71 -0.44
N TYR A 281 10.04 -1.58 -1.12
CA TYR A 281 9.10 -1.43 -2.23
C TYR A 281 9.72 -0.68 -3.41
N CYS A 282 9.36 -1.07 -4.62
CA CYS A 282 9.65 -0.35 -5.86
C CYS A 282 8.39 0.36 -6.35
N ASN A 283 8.55 1.58 -6.84
CA ASN A 283 7.46 2.37 -7.45
C ASN A 283 7.46 2.29 -8.99
N GLY A 284 8.18 1.34 -9.57
CA GLY A 284 8.43 1.23 -11.01
C GLY A 284 9.68 1.99 -11.50
N SER A 285 10.24 2.90 -10.69
CA SER A 285 11.45 3.66 -11.05
C SER A 285 12.62 3.38 -10.10
N SER A 286 12.41 3.45 -8.79
CA SER A 286 13.46 3.28 -7.77
C SER A 286 12.97 2.39 -6.61
N VAL A 287 13.92 1.88 -5.82
CA VAL A 287 13.64 1.06 -4.64
C VAL A 287 13.75 1.91 -3.38
N PHE A 288 12.81 1.71 -2.46
CA PHE A 288 12.70 2.40 -1.18
C PHE A 288 12.52 1.39 -0.06
N GLN A 289 12.95 1.74 1.16
CA GLN A 289 12.70 0.95 2.36
C GLN A 289 11.31 1.31 2.90
N ALA A 290 10.48 0.32 3.18
CA ALA A 290 9.23 0.51 3.89
C ALA A 290 9.55 0.69 5.38
N ASN A 291 9.71 1.94 5.80
CA ASN A 291 9.95 2.28 7.20
C ASN A 291 8.61 2.40 7.96
N VAL A 292 8.49 1.71 9.10
CA VAL A 292 7.43 1.97 10.10
C VAL A 292 7.81 3.19 10.98
N ALA A 293 8.92 3.88 10.68
CA ALA A 293 9.49 4.96 11.47
C ALA A 293 9.05 6.39 11.06
N ASP A 294 8.23 6.56 10.01
CA ASP A 294 7.84 7.89 9.51
C ASP A 294 6.70 8.57 10.28
N VAL A 295 6.29 8.07 11.45
CA VAL A 295 5.26 8.73 12.29
C VAL A 295 5.60 8.73 13.78
N ALA A 296 6.83 9.08 14.14
CA ALA A 296 7.12 9.60 15.46
C ALA A 296 8.01 10.83 15.32
N SER A 297 7.42 12.03 15.41
CA SER A 297 8.19 13.22 15.76
C SER A 297 8.87 12.91 17.09
N LYS A 298 10.21 12.79 17.08
CA LYS A 298 10.95 12.59 18.32
C LYS A 298 10.64 13.79 19.22
N GLN A 299 9.91 13.54 20.31
CA GLN A 299 9.49 14.60 21.22
C GLN A 299 10.69 15.32 21.84
N ILE A 300 11.88 14.70 21.88
CA ILE A 300 13.14 15.31 22.30
C ILE A 300 14.15 15.13 21.16
N PHE A 301 14.82 16.22 20.76
CA PHE A 301 15.80 16.17 19.67
C PHE A 301 17.08 15.43 20.09
N PRO A 302 17.65 14.57 19.23
CA PRO A 302 18.79 13.72 19.60
C PRO A 302 20.13 14.46 19.43
N VAL A 303 20.54 15.21 20.45
CA VAL A 303 21.83 15.92 20.47
C VAL A 303 22.92 15.10 21.17
N SER A 304 24.17 15.26 20.74
CA SER A 304 25.34 14.64 21.38
C SER A 304 26.52 15.61 21.38
N THR A 305 27.50 15.36 22.26
CA THR A 305 28.72 16.14 22.34
C THR A 305 29.96 15.27 22.48
N ILE A 306 31.06 15.75 21.93
CA ILE A 306 32.39 15.14 22.06
C ILE A 306 33.39 16.25 22.35
N VAL A 307 34.31 15.98 23.27
CA VAL A 307 35.49 16.83 23.47
C VAL A 307 36.71 16.05 23.01
N SER A 308 37.45 16.63 22.07
CA SER A 308 38.69 16.05 21.55
C SER A 308 39.63 17.16 21.07
N SER A 309 40.93 17.00 21.30
CA SER A 309 41.96 17.93 20.81
C SER A 309 41.69 19.41 21.16
N ASN A 310 41.26 19.69 22.40
CA ASN A 310 40.92 21.04 22.90
C ASN A 310 39.77 21.73 22.14
N ALA A 311 38.87 20.95 21.54
CA ALA A 311 37.68 21.45 20.87
C ALA A 311 36.43 20.69 21.35
N LEU A 312 35.31 21.41 21.41
CA LEU A 312 33.99 20.85 21.71
C LEU A 312 33.21 20.68 20.41
N THR A 313 32.88 19.45 20.04
CA THR A 313 31.99 19.14 18.92
C THR A 313 30.57 18.95 19.45
N LEU A 314 29.64 19.72 18.89
CA LEU A 314 28.20 19.65 19.14
C LEU A 314 27.54 19.01 17.92
N SER A 315 26.71 17.99 18.13
CA SER A 315 26.13 17.22 17.03
C SER A 315 24.63 17.05 17.20
N LEU A 316 23.91 17.08 16.07
CA LEU A 316 22.50 16.72 15.97
C LEU A 316 22.40 15.47 15.11
N ASN A 317 21.93 14.37 15.72
CA ASN A 317 21.71 13.11 15.04
C ASN A 317 20.46 13.17 14.15
N PRO A 318 20.28 12.21 13.22
CA PRO A 318 19.16 12.23 12.28
C PRO A 318 17.80 12.45 12.95
N THR A 319 17.09 13.46 12.46
CA THR A 319 15.79 13.94 12.98
C THR A 319 15.06 14.78 11.93
N SER A 320 13.77 15.03 12.15
CA SER A 320 13.00 16.04 11.41
C SER A 320 12.86 17.32 12.24
N LEU A 321 12.88 18.46 11.58
CA LEU A 321 12.71 19.79 12.18
C LEU A 321 11.74 20.61 11.34
N ASP A 322 10.84 21.32 12.00
CA ASP A 322 9.91 22.24 11.36
C ASP A 322 10.38 23.67 11.58
N PHE A 323 10.64 24.47 10.55
CA PHE A 323 11.01 25.87 10.72
C PHE A 323 9.85 26.80 10.39
N ARG A 324 9.79 27.96 11.03
CA ARG A 324 8.89 29.02 10.55
C ARG A 324 9.35 29.51 9.17
N SER A 325 8.41 29.98 8.36
CA SER A 325 8.72 30.72 7.13
C SER A 325 9.56 31.98 7.44
N PRO A 326 10.60 32.29 6.64
CA PRO A 326 11.32 33.56 6.76
C PRO A 326 10.42 34.79 6.58
N LEU A 327 9.37 34.67 5.75
CA LEU A 327 8.38 35.71 5.49
C LEU A 327 7.20 35.56 6.47
N LEU A 328 6.94 36.59 7.29
CA LEU A 328 5.90 36.61 8.33
C LEU A 328 4.46 36.82 7.79
N VAL A 329 4.24 36.63 6.49
CA VAL A 329 2.92 36.84 5.88
C VAL A 329 1.98 35.64 6.04
N SER A 330 2.49 34.49 6.50
CA SER A 330 1.69 33.30 6.80
C SER A 330 2.32 32.44 7.89
N GLY A 331 1.50 31.60 8.54
CA GLY A 331 1.95 30.56 9.48
C GLY A 331 2.52 29.31 8.79
N ALA A 332 3.02 29.44 7.56
CA ALA A 332 3.56 28.31 6.81
C ALA A 332 4.80 27.73 7.50
N VAL A 333 4.84 26.40 7.58
CA VAL A 333 5.92 25.62 8.19
C VAL A 333 6.79 25.04 7.08
N ASN A 334 8.11 25.18 7.23
CA ASN A 334 9.12 24.56 6.39
C ASN A 334 9.71 23.34 7.09
N SER A 335 9.22 22.15 6.78
CA SER A 335 9.78 20.90 7.33
C SER A 335 11.09 20.54 6.64
N ARG A 336 12.07 20.10 7.44
CA ARG A 336 13.43 19.72 7.02
C ARG A 336 13.82 18.38 7.64
N SER A 337 14.35 17.50 6.81
CA SER A 337 14.90 16.21 7.26
C SER A 337 16.42 16.31 7.37
N VAL A 338 16.95 16.02 8.56
CA VAL A 338 18.38 15.81 8.79
C VAL A 338 18.63 14.31 8.65
N VAL A 339 19.13 13.90 7.49
CA VAL A 339 19.27 12.47 7.13
C VAL A 339 20.58 11.84 7.64
N SER A 340 21.55 12.66 8.02
CA SER A 340 22.84 12.26 8.59
C SER A 340 23.22 13.21 9.72
N THR A 341 24.02 12.75 10.68
CA THR A 341 24.48 13.61 11.78
C THR A 341 25.19 14.87 11.23
N ILE A 342 24.72 16.04 11.66
CA ILE A 342 25.39 17.33 11.40
C ILE A 342 26.12 17.77 12.67
N SER A 343 27.25 18.47 12.51
CA SER A 343 28.10 18.86 13.64
C SER A 343 28.64 20.29 13.51
N LEU A 344 28.83 20.95 14.64
CA LEU A 344 29.54 22.22 14.77
C LEU A 344 30.70 22.03 15.75
N VAL A 345 31.90 22.47 15.37
CA VAL A 345 33.08 22.43 16.22
C VAL A 345 33.32 23.80 16.82
N VAL A 346 33.33 23.88 18.14
CA VAL A 346 33.82 25.03 18.91
C VAL A 346 35.32 24.84 19.12
N PRO A 347 36.17 25.61 18.42
CA PRO A 347 37.61 25.37 18.42
C PRO A 347 38.28 25.88 19.70
N PHE A 348 39.51 25.43 19.91
CA PHE A 348 40.41 26.01 20.90
C PHE A 348 40.51 27.54 20.72
N GLY A 349 40.43 28.27 21.84
CA GLY A 349 40.44 29.74 21.88
C GLY A 349 39.06 30.39 21.83
N ALA A 350 38.04 29.73 21.24
CA ALA A 350 36.68 30.25 21.25
C ALA A 350 36.10 30.16 22.66
N THR A 351 35.94 31.30 23.35
CA THR A 351 35.42 31.31 24.72
C THR A 351 33.90 31.33 24.77
N LEU A 352 33.22 31.83 23.74
CA LEU A 352 31.76 32.05 23.72
C LEU A 352 31.24 32.84 24.95
N GLY A 353 32.09 33.69 25.53
CA GLY A 353 31.80 34.43 26.76
C GLY A 353 31.72 33.57 28.04
N THR A 354 32.24 32.33 28.01
CA THR A 354 32.41 31.52 29.23
C THR A 354 33.48 32.12 30.14
N VAL A 355 33.34 31.89 31.45
CA VAL A 355 34.27 32.34 32.48
C VAL A 355 34.94 31.13 33.13
N ALA A 356 36.22 31.25 33.45
CA ALA A 356 37.00 30.19 34.10
C ALA A 356 36.35 29.73 35.41
N ALA A 357 36.27 28.41 35.60
CA ALA A 357 35.70 27.74 36.77
C ALA A 357 34.23 28.10 37.09
N GLN A 358 33.48 28.66 36.14
CA GLN A 358 32.06 28.97 36.30
C GLN A 358 31.22 28.11 35.33
N PRO A 359 30.07 27.56 35.78
CA PRO A 359 29.16 26.85 34.89
C PRO A 359 28.59 27.81 33.85
N SER A 360 28.55 27.38 32.60
CA SER A 360 27.96 28.11 31.48
C SER A 360 27.06 27.19 30.68
N ARG A 361 25.87 27.68 30.31
CA ARG A 361 24.95 26.94 29.44
C ARG A 361 25.03 27.46 28.01
N LEU A 362 25.37 26.57 27.09
CA LEU A 362 25.38 26.86 25.66
C LEU A 362 24.14 26.25 25.02
N ALA A 363 23.37 27.07 24.32
CA ALA A 363 22.25 26.61 23.52
C ALA A 363 22.76 26.14 22.15
N LEU A 364 22.28 24.97 21.73
CA LEU A 364 22.50 24.43 20.40
C LEU A 364 21.27 24.73 19.54
N LEU A 365 21.50 25.38 18.41
CA LEU A 365 20.48 25.80 17.46
C LEU A 365 20.68 25.04 16.15
N ALA A 366 19.57 24.70 15.51
CA ALA A 366 19.55 24.36 14.09
C ALA A 366 19.07 25.59 13.30
N ILE A 367 19.70 25.89 12.18
CA ILE A 367 19.33 27.00 11.29
C ILE A 367 18.97 26.47 9.90
N ASP A 368 17.94 27.05 9.28
CA ASP A 368 17.54 26.73 7.91
C ASP A 368 18.12 27.76 6.93
N ASN A 369 19.20 27.40 6.24
CA ASN A 369 19.76 28.20 5.16
C ASN A 369 19.25 27.68 3.81
N LEU A 370 18.12 28.24 3.35
CA LEU A 370 17.54 27.95 2.03
C LEU A 370 17.32 26.44 1.77
N GLY A 371 16.90 25.69 2.78
CA GLY A 371 16.65 24.25 2.69
C GLY A 371 17.74 23.38 3.32
N VAL A 372 18.91 23.94 3.62
CA VAL A 372 20.03 23.23 4.24
C VAL A 372 20.05 23.52 5.74
N VAL A 373 19.92 22.46 6.55
CA VAL A 373 20.01 22.57 8.01
C VAL A 373 21.46 22.57 8.45
N GLU A 374 21.84 23.59 9.22
CA GLU A 374 23.17 23.73 9.80
C GLU A 374 23.06 23.93 11.31
N LEU A 375 24.15 23.71 12.05
CA LEU A 375 24.19 23.97 13.49
C LEU A 375 24.80 25.34 13.80
N ALA A 376 24.27 25.95 14.85
CA ALA A 376 24.78 27.17 15.47
C ALA A 376 24.77 27.05 16.99
N VAL A 377 25.61 27.81 17.67
CA VAL A 377 25.76 27.79 19.13
C VAL A 377 25.77 29.21 19.68
N VAL A 378 25.21 29.39 20.88
CA VAL A 378 25.29 30.64 21.62
C VAL A 378 25.27 30.41 23.12
N ASN A 379 25.92 31.28 23.88
CA ASN A 379 25.87 31.23 25.34
C ASN A 379 24.59 31.91 25.84
N LEU A 380 23.84 31.24 26.72
CA LEU A 380 22.59 31.80 27.25
C LEU A 380 22.81 33.03 28.13
N SER A 381 24.02 33.24 28.66
CA SER A 381 24.35 34.48 29.40
C SER A 381 24.26 35.74 28.52
N GLY A 382 24.34 35.59 27.20
CA GLY A 382 24.20 36.68 26.23
C GLY A 382 22.78 37.22 26.07
N SER A 383 21.78 36.58 26.68
CA SER A 383 20.37 37.04 26.66
C SER A 383 19.77 37.20 25.26
N ASN A 384 20.22 36.39 24.30
CA ASN A 384 19.67 36.34 22.94
C ASN A 384 18.19 35.94 22.96
N ASN A 385 17.38 36.49 22.04
CA ASN A 385 16.02 36.02 21.86
C ASN A 385 16.03 34.66 21.14
N LEU A 386 15.62 33.60 21.85
CA LEU A 386 15.56 32.22 21.36
C LEU A 386 14.13 31.67 21.37
N ASP A 387 13.12 32.55 21.32
CA ASP A 387 11.69 32.17 21.27
C ASP A 387 11.22 31.65 19.90
N GLU A 388 12.13 31.55 18.93
CA GLU A 388 11.89 31.08 17.56
C GLU A 388 10.91 31.96 16.75
N THR A 389 10.57 33.15 17.25
CA THR A 389 9.68 34.10 16.55
C THR A 389 10.44 35.01 15.57
N THR A 390 11.74 35.20 15.80
CA THR A 390 12.60 36.08 14.99
C THR A 390 13.46 35.30 13.98
N LEU A 391 14.23 36.01 13.15
CA LEU A 391 15.31 35.45 12.34
C LEU A 391 16.64 35.76 13.02
N ILE A 392 17.63 34.88 12.89
CA ILE A 392 18.94 35.09 13.51
C ILE A 392 20.03 35.35 12.47
N ASN A 393 21.00 36.17 12.87
CA ASN A 393 22.27 36.31 12.18
C ASN A 393 23.32 35.50 12.94
N THR A 394 24.24 34.89 12.22
CA THR A 394 25.34 34.11 12.78
C THR A 394 26.67 34.59 12.23
N THR A 395 27.70 34.50 13.06
CA THR A 395 29.10 34.74 12.64
C THR A 395 29.83 33.42 12.55
N ALA A 396 30.70 33.25 11.55
CA ALA A 396 31.55 32.07 11.46
C ALA A 396 32.37 31.88 12.74
N ILE A 397 32.34 30.67 13.30
CA ILE A 397 33.03 30.33 14.53
C ILE A 397 34.55 30.22 14.29
N GLY A 398 35.33 30.74 15.22
CA GLY A 398 36.79 30.70 15.18
C GLY A 398 37.37 30.98 16.56
N ALA A 399 38.70 30.93 16.69
CA ALA A 399 39.39 31.14 17.97
C ALA A 399 39.12 32.53 18.61
N THR A 400 38.59 33.49 17.84
CA THR A 400 38.22 34.83 18.32
C THR A 400 36.75 34.97 18.74
N ALA A 401 35.97 33.88 18.69
CA ALA A 401 34.57 33.86 19.10
C ALA A 401 34.44 33.98 20.62
N THR A 402 34.43 35.21 21.12
CA THR A 402 34.54 35.53 22.56
C THR A 402 33.28 36.13 23.17
N SER A 403 32.29 36.53 22.35
CA SER A 403 31.06 37.15 22.85
C SER A 403 30.06 36.10 23.31
N SER A 404 29.35 36.37 24.42
CA SER A 404 28.19 35.57 24.84
C SER A 404 26.92 35.91 24.04
N SER A 405 26.84 37.09 23.44
CA SER A 405 25.65 37.61 22.75
C SER A 405 25.70 37.43 21.23
N VAL A 406 26.71 36.76 20.68
CA VAL A 406 26.81 36.46 19.25
C VAL A 406 26.50 34.98 19.04
N VAL A 407 25.60 34.69 18.09
CA VAL A 407 25.36 33.33 17.65
C VAL A 407 26.44 32.95 16.64
N TYR A 408 27.08 31.80 16.85
CA TYR A 408 28.15 31.32 15.99
C TYR A 408 27.76 30.04 15.24
N SER A 409 28.14 29.95 13.98
CA SER A 409 27.91 28.79 13.10
C SER A 409 29.18 28.46 12.32
N ALA A 410 29.22 27.38 11.55
CA ALA A 410 30.39 27.07 10.73
C ALA A 410 30.68 28.14 9.67
N THR A 411 29.62 28.71 9.09
CA THR A 411 29.66 29.76 8.06
C THR A 411 28.69 30.87 8.46
N SER A 412 29.11 32.13 8.37
CA SER A 412 28.23 33.28 8.68
C SER A 412 26.94 33.24 7.87
N ARG A 413 25.80 33.39 8.55
CA ARG A 413 24.45 33.46 7.95
C ARG A 413 23.73 34.73 8.35
N THR A 414 22.87 35.22 7.47
CA THR A 414 22.07 36.42 7.70
C THR A 414 20.59 36.08 7.56
N GLY A 415 19.79 36.44 8.56
CA GLY A 415 18.33 36.37 8.50
C GLY A 415 17.77 34.95 8.30
N VAL A 416 18.32 33.95 8.97
CA VAL A 416 17.86 32.56 8.84
C VAL A 416 16.83 32.18 9.92
N PRO A 417 15.79 31.40 9.59
CA PRO A 417 14.96 30.73 10.58
C PRO A 417 15.79 29.78 11.42
N PHE A 418 15.38 29.57 12.67
CA PHE A 418 16.09 28.68 13.58
C PHE A 418 15.14 27.90 14.48
N ARG A 419 15.68 26.84 15.09
CA ARG A 419 15.09 26.05 16.17
C ARG A 419 16.13 25.83 17.25
N VAL A 420 15.72 25.89 18.50
CA VAL A 420 16.54 25.39 19.61
C VAL A 420 16.43 23.87 19.62
N VAL A 421 17.55 23.16 19.47
CA VAL A 421 17.56 21.68 19.44
C VAL A 421 18.10 21.06 20.73
N GLY A 422 18.78 21.84 21.56
CA GLY A 422 19.21 21.39 22.88
C GLY A 422 20.11 22.39 23.57
N PHE A 423 20.72 21.96 24.66
CA PHE A 423 21.73 22.74 25.36
C PHE A 423 22.79 21.82 25.98
N VAL A 424 23.91 22.42 26.33
CA VAL A 424 24.99 21.77 27.06
C VAL A 424 25.44 22.66 28.22
N ASP A 425 25.70 22.04 29.37
CA ASP A 425 26.31 22.73 30.52
C ASP A 425 27.78 22.40 30.58
N VAL A 426 28.61 23.43 30.54
CA VAL A 426 30.07 23.32 30.52
C VAL A 426 30.67 24.11 31.66
N THR A 427 31.69 23.55 32.28
CA THR A 427 32.55 24.24 33.23
C THR A 427 33.98 24.03 32.76
N GLN A 428 34.65 25.10 32.33
CA GLN A 428 36.02 25.03 31.83
C GLN A 428 36.99 25.55 32.91
N ALA A 429 38.09 24.83 33.15
CA ALA A 429 39.15 25.30 34.05
C ALA A 429 39.74 26.64 33.56
N THR A 430 40.01 26.72 32.26
CA THR A 430 40.37 27.95 31.55
C THR A 430 39.42 28.14 30.37
N ALA A 431 38.79 29.31 30.27
CA ALA A 431 37.81 29.59 29.21
C ALA A 431 38.41 29.35 27.81
N GLY A 432 37.63 28.69 26.94
CA GLY A 432 38.04 28.40 25.55
C GLY A 432 39.03 27.25 25.35
N THR A 433 39.41 26.50 26.39
CA THR A 433 40.35 25.36 26.26
C THR A 433 39.68 24.02 25.97
N TRP A 434 38.37 23.88 26.20
CA TRP A 434 37.55 22.70 25.92
C TRP A 434 38.24 21.36 26.26
N LEU A 435 38.66 21.22 27.53
CA LEU A 435 39.34 20.00 28.02
C LEU A 435 38.38 19.05 28.75
N SER A 436 37.30 19.58 29.31
CA SER A 436 36.30 18.81 30.04
C SER A 436 35.04 18.65 29.20
N ALA A 437 34.51 17.42 29.16
CA ALA A 437 33.22 17.12 28.55
C ALA A 437 32.10 17.91 29.26
N PRO A 438 31.01 18.28 28.55
CA PRO A 438 29.86 18.91 29.19
C PRO A 438 29.28 18.04 30.31
N ALA A 439 28.94 18.66 31.44
CA ALA A 439 28.31 18.00 32.58
C ALA A 439 26.88 17.55 32.26
N ILE A 440 26.20 18.28 31.38
CA ILE A 440 24.88 17.94 30.85
C ILE A 440 24.91 18.14 29.34
N THR A 441 24.36 17.18 28.60
CA THR A 441 24.01 17.30 27.18
C THR A 441 22.55 16.89 27.05
N GLN A 442 21.68 17.84 26.71
CA GLN A 442 20.23 17.61 26.74
C GLN A 442 19.58 18.16 25.47
N GLY A 443 18.87 17.29 24.76
CA GLY A 443 17.98 17.70 23.68
C GLY A 443 16.76 18.42 24.24
N ILE A 444 16.23 19.38 23.48
CA ILE A 444 14.95 20.01 23.82
C ILE A 444 13.84 19.47 22.93
N GLY A 445 12.59 19.62 23.36
CA GLY A 445 11.39 19.27 22.61
C GLY A 445 10.23 18.87 23.52
N GLY A 446 9.01 18.98 22.99
CA GLY A 446 7.78 18.96 23.77
C GLY A 446 7.50 20.33 24.41
N MET A 447 6.26 20.58 24.84
CA MET A 447 5.79 21.82 25.48
C MET A 447 6.41 22.05 26.87
N ALA A 448 7.73 21.93 27.02
CA ALA A 448 8.45 22.57 28.10
C ALA A 448 8.79 23.99 27.67
N VAL A 449 7.75 24.81 27.49
CA VAL A 449 7.91 26.26 27.62
C VAL A 449 8.39 26.44 29.04
N ASN A 450 9.69 26.63 29.23
CA ASN A 450 10.25 26.97 30.53
C ASN A 450 9.86 28.43 30.84
N ALA A 451 8.55 28.66 30.99
CA ALA A 451 7.90 29.95 31.25
C ALA A 451 8.26 30.51 32.64
N LEU A 452 9.16 29.85 33.38
CA LEU A 452 9.55 30.20 34.74
C LEU A 452 11.02 30.60 34.89
N SER A 453 11.88 30.48 33.87
CA SER A 453 13.27 30.96 33.97
C SER A 453 13.64 31.89 32.82
N TYR A 454 13.46 33.19 33.03
CA TYR A 454 13.85 34.24 32.09
C TYR A 454 15.34 34.66 32.19
N SER A 455 16.18 33.89 32.90
CA SER A 455 17.60 34.20 33.16
C SER A 455 17.84 35.66 33.55
N GLN A 456 16.97 36.20 34.39
CA GLN A 456 16.99 37.61 34.78
C GLN A 456 17.97 37.84 35.92
N THR A 457 18.52 39.05 35.98
CA THR A 457 19.45 39.48 37.03
C THR A 457 18.87 40.67 37.78
N TRP A 458 19.07 40.70 39.10
CA TRP A 458 18.71 41.88 39.90
C TRP A 458 19.67 43.02 39.60
N ARG A 459 19.12 44.17 39.21
CA ARG A 459 19.88 45.39 38.96
C ARG A 459 19.38 46.52 39.85
N ASN A 460 20.30 47.20 40.54
CA ASN A 460 19.98 48.45 41.21
C ASN A 460 19.81 49.55 40.15
N VAL A 461 18.60 50.09 40.07
CA VAL A 461 18.21 51.09 39.07
C VAL A 461 17.85 52.43 39.69
N LEU A 462 18.05 52.59 41.01
CA LEU A 462 17.77 53.82 41.76
C LEU A 462 18.30 55.08 41.08
N PRO A 463 19.54 55.13 40.51
CA PRO A 463 20.03 56.33 39.84
C PRO A 463 19.25 56.74 38.58
N SER A 464 18.43 55.83 38.03
CA SER A 464 17.68 56.00 36.78
C SER A 464 16.15 56.00 36.97
N ARG A 465 15.70 56.03 38.24
CA ARG A 465 14.28 55.98 38.60
C ARG A 465 13.94 57.12 39.55
N ALA A 466 12.75 57.69 39.38
CA ALA A 466 12.24 58.76 40.20
C ALA A 466 10.78 58.49 40.57
N SER A 467 10.39 59.01 41.74
CA SER A 467 9.02 58.90 42.27
C SER A 467 8.00 59.54 41.32
N GLY A 468 6.89 58.86 41.05
CA GLY A 468 5.77 59.35 40.23
C GLY A 468 6.01 59.34 38.71
N VAL A 469 7.17 58.89 38.24
CA VAL A 469 7.51 58.83 36.80
C VAL A 469 7.08 57.49 36.20
N ASN A 470 6.53 57.54 34.98
CA ASN A 470 6.14 56.36 34.21
C ASN A 470 7.33 55.74 33.47
N TYR A 471 7.47 54.42 33.60
CA TYR A 471 8.48 53.60 32.93
C TYR A 471 7.81 52.46 32.17
N THR A 472 8.34 52.09 31.01
CA THR A 472 7.82 50.97 30.22
C THR A 472 8.70 49.74 30.38
N ASN A 473 8.09 48.57 30.58
CA ASN A 473 8.84 47.32 30.51
C ASN A 473 9.12 46.92 29.05
N THR A 474 10.28 47.33 28.54
CA THR A 474 10.73 47.04 27.16
C THR A 474 11.53 45.74 27.00
N THR A 475 11.64 44.92 28.05
CA THR A 475 12.56 43.76 28.05
C THR A 475 12.04 42.54 27.29
N GLY A 476 10.79 42.59 26.81
CA GLY A 476 10.13 41.43 26.19
C GLY A 476 9.76 40.30 27.16
N ARG A 477 10.03 40.48 28.46
CA ARG A 477 9.78 39.48 29.53
C ARG A 477 9.20 40.16 30.78
N PRO A 478 8.44 39.46 31.65
CA PRO A 478 7.98 40.04 32.91
C PRO A 478 9.17 40.50 33.75
N ILE A 479 9.07 41.65 34.43
CA ILE A 479 10.10 42.10 35.39
C ILE A 479 9.50 42.13 36.79
N MET A 480 10.32 41.86 37.80
CA MET A 480 9.95 42.10 39.19
C MET A 480 10.57 43.41 39.65
N VAL A 481 9.77 44.32 40.18
CA VAL A 481 10.23 45.59 40.75
C VAL A 481 10.19 45.45 42.26
N ALA A 482 11.25 45.87 42.95
CA ALA A 482 11.36 45.91 44.40
C ALA A 482 11.83 47.30 44.85
N VAL A 483 11.02 48.01 45.63
CA VAL A 483 11.27 49.40 46.05
C VAL A 483 11.10 49.53 47.55
N SER A 484 12.00 50.30 48.18
CA SER A 484 11.86 50.69 49.58
C SER A 484 12.12 52.18 49.80
N ASN A 485 11.55 52.74 50.86
CA ASN A 485 11.89 54.08 51.38
C ASN A 485 12.54 53.99 52.77
N THR A 486 13.04 55.10 53.31
CA THR A 486 13.64 55.16 54.66
C THR A 486 12.88 56.05 55.64
N THR A 487 11.72 56.56 55.25
CA THR A 487 10.94 57.55 56.01
C THR A 487 9.80 56.90 56.79
N GLN A 488 9.68 57.29 58.06
CA GLN A 488 8.52 56.99 58.89
C GLN A 488 7.25 57.62 58.29
N PHE A 489 6.10 56.99 58.50
CA PHE A 489 4.80 57.47 58.02
C PHE A 489 4.74 57.71 56.50
N SER A 490 5.49 56.93 55.72
CA SER A 490 5.54 57.06 54.26
C SER A 490 4.94 55.83 53.54
N ALA A 491 4.06 56.10 52.60
CA ALA A 491 3.46 55.12 51.70
C ALA A 491 4.31 54.96 50.42
N LEU A 492 4.38 53.74 49.90
CA LEU A 492 4.69 53.50 48.49
C LEU A 492 3.43 53.01 47.79
N THR A 493 3.11 53.60 46.63
CA THR A 493 2.00 53.17 45.78
C THR A 493 2.54 52.85 44.39
N ALA A 494 2.07 51.75 43.80
CA ALA A 494 2.47 51.34 42.46
C ALA A 494 1.27 51.27 41.53
N VAL A 495 1.48 51.69 40.28
CA VAL A 495 0.53 51.55 39.18
C VAL A 495 1.19 50.73 38.09
N VAL A 496 0.49 49.73 37.54
CA VAL A 496 0.95 48.91 36.41
C VAL A 496 -0.18 48.79 35.39
N GLY A 497 0.10 49.15 34.14
CA GLY A 497 -0.91 49.12 33.06
C GLY A 497 -2.13 50.00 33.33
N GLY A 498 -1.98 51.05 34.14
CA GLY A 498 -3.08 51.92 34.59
C GLY A 498 -3.85 51.42 35.81
N ILE A 499 -3.53 50.25 36.36
CA ILE A 499 -4.16 49.68 37.56
C ILE A 499 -3.31 49.97 38.80
N SER A 500 -3.91 50.55 39.84
CA SER A 500 -3.27 50.73 41.15
C SER A 500 -3.21 49.39 41.88
N LEU A 501 -1.99 48.94 42.24
CA LEU A 501 -1.75 47.65 42.90
C LEU A 501 -1.93 47.70 44.43
N GLY A 502 -2.28 48.87 44.99
CA GLY A 502 -2.38 49.12 46.43
C GLY A 502 -1.20 49.93 46.97
N SER A 503 -1.24 50.22 48.28
CA SER A 503 -0.19 50.96 48.98
C SER A 503 0.48 50.09 50.04
N SER A 504 1.81 50.13 50.13
CA SER A 504 2.55 49.56 51.26
C SER A 504 2.83 50.67 52.26
N ASN A 505 2.31 50.51 53.48
CA ASN A 505 2.46 51.47 54.56
C ASN A 505 3.16 50.81 55.75
N SER A 506 4.12 51.52 56.32
CA SER A 506 4.72 51.13 57.59
C SER A 506 4.22 52.04 58.71
N TYR A 507 3.63 51.45 59.77
CA TYR A 507 3.15 52.17 60.94
C TYR A 507 3.81 51.61 62.20
N TYR A 508 4.86 52.27 62.68
CA TYR A 508 5.51 51.94 63.96
C TYR A 508 5.86 53.22 64.71
N PRO A 509 5.28 53.46 65.91
CA PRO A 509 5.42 54.75 66.57
C PRO A 509 6.67 54.97 67.43
N ASN A 510 7.63 54.04 67.62
CA ASN A 510 8.78 54.29 68.53
C ASN A 510 10.00 53.33 68.42
N SER A 511 10.54 53.11 67.23
CA SER A 511 11.87 52.47 67.06
C SER A 511 12.51 52.94 65.76
N GLY A 512 13.84 52.96 65.67
CA GLY A 512 14.63 53.42 64.51
C GLY A 512 14.50 52.56 63.23
N GLY A 513 13.28 52.24 62.81
CA GLY A 513 12.90 51.66 61.52
C GLY A 513 11.39 51.79 61.35
N PRO A 514 10.92 52.33 60.21
CA PRO A 514 10.64 51.38 59.12
C PRO A 514 10.90 51.91 57.71
N ALA A 515 11.27 50.97 56.83
CA ALA A 515 11.21 51.11 55.38
C ALA A 515 9.90 50.49 54.90
N SER A 516 9.01 51.25 54.26
CA SER A 516 7.94 50.64 53.46
C SER A 516 8.60 49.93 52.29
N PHE A 517 8.24 48.67 52.09
CA PHE A 517 8.74 47.84 51.01
C PHE A 517 7.56 47.40 50.15
N MET A 518 7.74 47.48 48.83
CA MET A 518 6.82 46.88 47.90
C MET A 518 7.56 46.10 46.82
N SER A 519 6.95 44.99 46.41
CA SER A 519 7.36 44.26 45.23
C SER A 519 6.19 43.86 44.37
N PHE A 520 6.34 43.97 43.06
CA PHE A 520 5.29 43.65 42.10
C PHE A 520 5.86 43.23 40.74
N MET A 521 5.02 42.57 39.95
CA MET A 521 5.35 42.14 38.59
C MET A 521 4.86 43.16 37.56
N VAL A 522 5.67 43.42 36.54
CA VAL A 522 5.31 44.27 35.40
C VAL A 522 5.39 43.42 34.12
N PRO A 523 4.25 43.15 33.45
CA PRO A 523 4.23 42.42 32.18
C PRO A 523 5.06 43.09 31.08
N PRO A 524 5.50 42.35 30.04
CA PRO A 524 6.14 42.94 28.87
C PRO A 524 5.24 44.01 28.23
N GLY A 525 5.82 45.16 27.87
CA GLY A 525 5.11 46.28 27.24
C GLY A 525 4.26 47.13 28.18
N ALA A 526 4.03 46.70 29.44
CA ALA A 526 3.25 47.48 30.39
C ALA A 526 4.02 48.72 30.90
N VAL A 527 3.29 49.81 31.07
CA VAL A 527 3.78 51.02 31.74
C VAL A 527 3.55 50.89 33.24
N TYR A 528 4.53 51.25 34.05
CA TYR A 528 4.43 51.26 35.51
C TYR A 528 5.06 52.50 36.13
N SER A 529 4.61 52.85 37.33
CA SER A 529 5.18 53.91 38.14
C SER A 529 5.09 53.57 39.63
N VAL A 530 6.01 54.11 40.42
CA VAL A 530 5.99 54.03 41.89
C VAL A 530 6.05 55.44 42.46
N THR A 531 5.15 55.74 43.38
CA THR A 531 5.07 57.03 44.06
C THR A 531 5.32 56.84 45.55
N GLY A 532 6.28 57.58 46.09
CA GLY A 532 6.56 57.69 47.52
C GLY A 532 7.67 58.68 47.83
N ASN A 533 7.89 58.94 49.12
CA ASN A 533 8.90 59.89 49.60
C ASN A 533 10.17 59.16 50.03
N ALA A 534 11.33 59.79 49.85
CA ALA A 534 12.65 59.28 50.27
C ALA A 534 12.91 57.81 49.88
N ILE A 535 12.70 57.49 48.60
CA ILE A 535 13.01 56.17 48.04
C ILE A 535 14.52 55.94 48.20
N SER A 536 14.87 54.86 48.90
CA SER A 536 16.24 54.52 49.29
C SER A 536 16.79 53.32 48.52
N GLN A 537 15.92 52.47 47.98
CA GLN A 537 16.28 51.35 47.12
C GLN A 537 15.26 51.19 46.00
N TRP A 538 15.75 50.88 44.81
CA TRP A 538 14.93 50.48 43.67
C TRP A 538 15.72 49.47 42.86
N SER A 539 15.26 48.22 42.88
CA SER A 539 15.86 47.13 42.14
C SER A 539 14.85 46.50 41.20
N GLU A 540 15.32 46.09 40.01
CA GLU A 540 14.50 45.39 39.02
C GLU A 540 15.18 44.07 38.65
N LEU A 541 14.43 42.96 38.69
CA LEU A 541 14.82 41.69 38.12
C LEU A 541 14.51 41.74 36.62
N ARG A 542 15.54 41.90 35.78
CA ARG A 542 15.39 42.09 34.33
C ARG A 542 16.22 41.12 33.51
#